data_AF-I0SJ99-F1
#
_entry.id   AF-I0SJ99-F1
#
_cell.length_a   1.000
_cell.length_b   1.000
_cell.length_c   1.000
_cell.angle_alpha   90.00
_cell.angle_beta   90.00
_cell.angle_gamma   90.00
#
_symmetry.space_group_name_H-M   'P 1'
#
loop_
_entity.id
_entity.type
_entity.pdbx_description
1 polymer ?
#
loop_
_entity_poly.entity_id
_entity_poly.type
_entity_poly.pdbx_seq_one_letter_code
_entity_poly.pdbx_strand_id
1 'polypeptide(L)'
;MKKKNVGIMSVVVVLLLLVTGYYFFIYAPHQRAVASYEKAVIALKDSNKDIESLVSDAEKLVKTNAEPLEPATLEDLKTAISDTDKEIRKAPKMESKTEDIEKQVKELTEPVDYAASQKNLSEKMNQYQQSVTQLKQITNPTNAFVEERLREIEKITGVQSVTETHDPNGQLNKQGGYTASIYFSDSQVTEAVDGTDIAEKGTDAGGDIEVYPTKEDAEKRNIYLSAFDGNGFLNPGSHYVYGTLVIRTSRYLTGTQQKELTEKIYQKLIELK
;
A
#
# COMPACT_ATOMS: atom_id res chain seq x y z
N MET A 1 -57.40 72.10 8.46
CA MET A 1 -56.00 71.60 8.37
C MET A 1 -55.66 70.45 9.34
N LYS A 2 -56.27 70.32 10.52
CA LYS A 2 -55.94 69.24 11.48
C LYS A 2 -56.23 67.80 11.01
N LYS A 3 -57.35 67.54 10.31
CA LYS A 3 -57.71 66.17 9.87
C LYS A 3 -56.77 65.57 8.81
N LYS A 4 -56.19 66.38 7.92
CA LYS A 4 -55.28 65.93 6.85
C LYS A 4 -53.90 65.51 7.41
N ASN A 5 -53.40 66.21 8.42
CA ASN A 5 -52.13 65.91 9.09
C ASN A 5 -52.23 64.68 10.02
N VAL A 6 -53.40 64.44 10.62
CA VAL A 6 -53.67 63.21 11.41
C VAL A 6 -53.72 61.98 10.50
N GLY A 7 -54.35 62.07 9.33
CA GLY A 7 -54.35 60.97 8.34
C GLY A 7 -52.95 60.63 7.82
N ILE A 8 -52.11 61.62 7.55
CA ILE A 8 -50.72 61.43 7.11
C ILE A 8 -49.85 60.80 8.21
N MET A 9 -49.97 61.27 9.47
CA MET A 9 -49.28 60.65 10.61
C MET A 9 -49.69 59.19 10.82
N SER A 10 -50.98 58.87 10.73
CA SER A 10 -51.45 57.48 10.86
C SER A 10 -50.89 56.56 9.77
N VAL A 11 -50.77 57.02 8.52
CA VAL A 11 -50.15 56.24 7.43
C VAL A 11 -48.66 56.01 7.67
N VAL A 12 -47.93 57.02 8.16
CA VAL A 12 -46.50 56.90 8.51
C VAL A 12 -46.29 55.91 9.65
N VAL A 13 -47.14 55.94 10.68
CA VAL A 13 -47.08 54.97 11.80
C VAL A 13 -47.35 53.55 11.32
N VAL A 14 -48.34 53.35 10.44
CA VAL A 14 -48.62 52.03 9.85
C VAL A 14 -47.44 51.54 9.00
N LEU A 15 -46.83 52.40 8.19
CA LEU A 15 -45.63 52.05 7.42
C LEU A 15 -44.44 51.69 8.31
N LEU A 16 -44.21 52.46 9.38
CA LEU A 16 -43.18 52.15 10.36
C LEU A 16 -43.43 50.79 11.02
N LEU A 17 -44.67 50.51 11.44
CA LEU A 17 -45.06 49.23 12.03
C LEU A 17 -44.85 48.06 11.04
N LEU A 18 -45.17 48.23 9.76
CA LEU A 18 -44.93 47.24 8.71
C LEU A 18 -43.44 46.97 8.50
N VAL A 19 -42.60 48.01 8.49
CA VAL A 19 -41.13 47.86 8.35
C VAL A 19 -40.54 47.16 9.57
N THR A 20 -40.91 47.57 10.80
CA THR A 20 -40.47 46.85 12.01
C THR A 20 -40.98 45.42 12.05
N GLY A 21 -42.23 45.18 11.65
CA GLY A 21 -42.81 43.85 11.58
C GLY A 21 -42.04 42.97 10.60
N TYR A 22 -41.78 43.45 9.38
CA TYR A 22 -40.94 42.76 8.41
C TYR A 22 -39.55 42.46 8.95
N TYR A 23 -38.91 43.44 9.61
CA TYR A 23 -37.59 43.25 10.18
C TYR A 23 -37.56 42.16 11.26
N PHE A 24 -38.47 42.21 12.24
CA PHE A 24 -38.47 41.28 13.37
C PHE A 24 -39.02 39.89 13.03
N PHE A 25 -39.99 39.79 12.12
CA PHE A 25 -40.65 38.51 11.81
C PHE A 25 -40.09 37.81 10.56
N ILE A 26 -39.43 38.52 9.64
CA ILE A 26 -38.93 37.92 8.38
C ILE A 26 -37.41 38.06 8.28
N TYR A 27 -36.89 39.30 8.29
CA TYR A 27 -35.47 39.53 8.00
C TYR A 27 -34.55 39.00 9.11
N ALA A 28 -34.76 39.38 10.36
CA ALA A 28 -33.89 38.98 11.46
C ALA A 28 -33.87 37.46 11.72
N PRO A 29 -35.00 36.74 11.69
CA PRO A 29 -35.00 35.27 11.77
C PRO A 29 -34.25 34.61 10.61
N HIS A 30 -34.46 35.10 9.39
CA HIS A 30 -33.76 34.58 8.21
C HIS A 30 -32.24 34.74 8.33
N GLN A 31 -31.76 35.92 8.72
CA GLN A 31 -30.33 36.18 8.92
C GLN A 31 -29.73 35.28 10.03
N ARG A 32 -30.48 34.98 11.10
CA ARG A 32 -30.03 34.03 12.13
C ARG A 32 -29.93 32.61 11.60
N ALA A 33 -30.88 32.17 10.77
CA ALA A 33 -30.83 30.85 10.13
C ALA A 33 -29.61 30.73 9.20
N VAL A 34 -29.35 31.75 8.38
CA VAL A 34 -28.16 31.83 7.51
C VAL A 34 -26.87 31.74 8.33
N ALA A 35 -26.71 32.56 9.37
CA ALA A 35 -25.52 32.53 10.22
C ALA A 35 -25.34 31.16 10.94
N SER A 36 -26.44 30.52 11.34
CA SER A 36 -26.41 29.20 11.97
C SER A 36 -26.01 28.11 10.98
N TYR A 37 -26.48 28.19 9.74
CA TYR A 37 -26.05 27.31 8.65
C TYR A 37 -24.56 27.47 8.36
N GLU A 38 -24.06 28.71 8.22
CA GLU A 38 -22.62 28.94 7.97
C GLU A 38 -21.75 28.34 9.08
N LYS A 39 -22.17 28.52 10.34
CA LYS A 39 -21.50 27.93 11.50
C LYS A 39 -21.55 26.38 11.46
N ALA A 40 -22.68 25.79 11.09
CA ALA A 40 -22.83 24.34 10.98
C ALA A 40 -21.95 23.76 9.85
N VAL A 41 -21.85 24.46 8.71
CA VAL A 41 -20.94 24.08 7.61
C VAL A 41 -19.48 24.11 8.05
N ILE A 42 -19.07 25.15 8.78
CA ILE A 42 -17.70 25.23 9.34
C ILE A 42 -17.45 24.06 10.29
N ALA A 43 -18.37 23.79 11.22
CA ALA A 43 -18.24 22.69 12.17
C ALA A 43 -18.16 21.32 11.48
N LEU A 44 -18.96 21.09 10.44
CA LEU A 44 -18.90 19.88 9.64
C LEU A 44 -17.54 19.75 8.92
N LYS A 45 -17.05 20.83 8.30
CA LYS A 45 -15.74 20.85 7.65
C LYS A 45 -14.61 20.55 8.63
N ASP A 46 -14.66 21.14 9.82
CA ASP A 46 -13.68 20.86 10.88
C ASP A 46 -13.74 19.39 11.33
N SER A 47 -14.94 18.80 11.40
CA SER A 47 -15.13 17.37 11.72
C SER A 47 -14.64 16.44 10.61
N ASN A 48 -14.76 16.85 9.34
CA ASN A 48 -14.30 16.08 8.18
C ASN A 48 -12.78 16.18 7.96
N LYS A 49 -12.11 17.16 8.57
CA LYS A 49 -10.72 17.50 8.27
C LYS A 49 -9.77 16.30 8.30
N ASP A 50 -9.88 15.46 9.33
CA ASP A 50 -8.95 14.34 9.52
C ASP A 50 -9.19 13.23 8.49
N ILE A 51 -10.45 12.91 8.17
CA ILE A 51 -10.76 11.90 7.14
C ILE A 51 -10.41 12.41 5.73
N GLU A 52 -10.66 13.69 5.43
CA GLU A 52 -10.25 14.31 4.16
C GLU A 52 -8.73 14.34 4.00
N SER A 53 -7.98 14.61 5.08
CA SER A 53 -6.52 14.53 5.07
C SER A 53 -6.04 13.11 4.80
N LEU A 54 -6.64 12.11 5.44
CA LEU A 54 -6.27 10.70 5.27
C LEU A 54 -6.54 10.22 3.84
N VAL A 55 -7.68 10.57 3.25
CA VAL A 55 -7.99 10.32 1.84
C VAL A 55 -6.92 10.96 0.95
N SER A 56 -6.58 12.23 1.19
CA SER A 56 -5.58 12.94 0.38
C SER A 56 -4.21 12.24 0.43
N ASP A 57 -3.80 11.75 1.59
CA ASP A 57 -2.53 11.03 1.75
C ASP A 57 -2.57 9.65 1.09
N ALA A 58 -3.69 8.93 1.18
CA ALA A 58 -3.92 7.69 0.46
C ALA A 58 -3.87 7.87 -1.07
N GLU A 59 -4.48 8.93 -1.59
CA GLU A 59 -4.40 9.26 -3.02
C GLU A 59 -2.97 9.58 -3.47
N LYS A 60 -2.22 10.35 -2.67
CA LYS A 60 -0.80 10.65 -2.98
C LYS A 60 0.01 9.37 -3.06
N LEU A 61 -0.24 8.44 -2.14
CA LEU A 61 0.41 7.14 -2.11
C LEU A 61 0.11 6.33 -3.39
N VAL A 62 -1.14 6.27 -3.84
CA VAL A 62 -1.52 5.65 -5.12
C VAL A 62 -0.86 6.34 -6.32
N LYS A 63 -0.77 7.67 -6.31
CA LYS A 63 -0.14 8.47 -7.38
C LYS A 63 1.36 8.22 -7.54
N THR A 64 2.04 7.65 -6.54
CA THR A 64 3.45 7.23 -6.69
C THR A 64 3.62 6.12 -7.73
N ASN A 65 2.54 5.38 -8.05
CA ASN A 65 2.53 4.26 -8.99
C ASN A 65 3.61 3.21 -8.70
N ALA A 66 3.94 3.02 -7.42
CA ALA A 66 4.87 1.98 -7.00
C ALA A 66 4.21 0.60 -7.15
N GLU A 67 4.95 -0.36 -7.70
CA GLU A 67 4.48 -1.73 -7.83
C GLU A 67 4.52 -2.43 -6.45
N PRO A 68 3.40 -3.00 -5.98
CA PRO A 68 3.39 -3.82 -4.77
C PRO A 68 3.75 -5.28 -5.09
N LEU A 69 4.29 -6.01 -4.12
CA LEU A 69 4.50 -7.46 -4.22
C LEU A 69 3.18 -8.20 -4.51
N GLU A 70 2.13 -7.78 -3.80
CA GLU A 70 0.75 -8.28 -3.92
C GLU A 70 -0.14 -7.24 -4.62
N PRO A 71 -0.48 -7.43 -5.91
CA PRO A 71 -1.26 -6.46 -6.70
C PRO A 71 -2.62 -6.09 -6.08
N ALA A 72 -3.25 -7.04 -5.39
CA ALA A 72 -4.54 -6.82 -4.73
C ALA A 72 -4.51 -5.69 -3.69
N THR A 73 -3.36 -5.45 -3.04
CA THR A 73 -3.24 -4.39 -2.02
C THR A 73 -3.45 -2.99 -2.58
N LEU A 74 -3.08 -2.74 -3.84
CA LEU A 74 -3.32 -1.47 -4.52
C LEU A 74 -4.80 -1.28 -4.86
N GLU A 75 -5.45 -2.33 -5.37
CA GLU A 75 -6.87 -2.29 -5.72
C GLU A 75 -7.77 -2.16 -4.49
N ASP A 76 -7.41 -2.84 -3.40
CA ASP A 76 -8.04 -2.69 -2.09
C ASP A 76 -7.92 -1.26 -1.57
N LEU A 77 -6.74 -0.64 -1.69
CA LEU A 77 -6.53 0.75 -1.27
C LEU A 77 -7.38 1.72 -2.12
N LYS A 78 -7.40 1.57 -3.45
CA LYS A 78 -8.25 2.40 -4.33
C LYS A 78 -9.72 2.28 -3.99
N THR A 79 -10.18 1.06 -3.69
CA THR A 79 -11.56 0.79 -3.29
C THR A 79 -11.87 1.48 -1.96
N ALA A 80 -11.00 1.32 -0.95
CA ALA A 80 -11.15 1.95 0.34
C ALA A 80 -11.18 3.49 0.26
N ILE A 81 -10.36 4.10 -0.60
CA ILE A 81 -10.40 5.54 -0.89
C ILE A 81 -11.79 5.94 -1.41
N SER A 82 -12.26 5.28 -2.48
CA SER A 82 -13.56 5.57 -3.10
C SER A 82 -14.73 5.42 -2.12
N ASP A 83 -14.71 4.39 -1.29
CA ASP A 83 -15.81 4.13 -0.35
C ASP A 83 -15.78 5.12 0.81
N THR A 84 -14.59 5.45 1.31
CA THR A 84 -14.42 6.52 2.32
C THR A 84 -14.93 7.86 1.79
N ASP A 85 -14.60 8.22 0.55
CA ASP A 85 -15.04 9.48 -0.07
C ASP A 85 -16.56 9.63 -0.18
N LYS A 86 -17.28 8.51 -0.33
CA LYS A 86 -18.75 8.50 -0.39
C LYS A 86 -19.38 8.74 0.99
N GLU A 87 -18.68 8.35 2.06
CA GLU A 87 -19.15 8.49 3.44
C GLU A 87 -18.93 9.89 4.01
N ILE A 88 -17.95 10.64 3.48
CA ILE A 88 -17.68 12.02 3.88
C ILE A 88 -18.92 12.87 3.59
N ARG A 89 -19.52 13.41 4.66
CA ARG A 89 -20.76 14.18 4.58
C ARG A 89 -20.47 15.53 3.94
N LYS A 90 -21.22 15.86 2.89
CA LYS A 90 -21.08 17.13 2.16
C LYS A 90 -22.15 18.12 2.60
N ALA A 91 -21.76 19.39 2.74
CA ALA A 91 -22.72 20.45 2.96
C ALA A 91 -23.62 20.62 1.73
N PRO A 92 -24.96 20.53 1.86
CA PRO A 92 -25.86 20.79 0.74
C PRO A 92 -25.82 22.27 0.40
N LYS A 93 -26.23 22.66 -0.81
CA LYS A 93 -26.41 24.08 -1.14
C LYS A 93 -27.44 24.71 -0.19
N MET A 94 -27.15 25.89 0.35
CA MET A 94 -28.04 26.60 1.26
C MET A 94 -29.41 26.88 0.59
N GLU A 95 -30.48 26.55 1.28
CA GLU A 95 -31.85 26.84 0.84
C GLU A 95 -32.22 28.32 0.99
N SER A 96 -33.31 28.73 0.33
CA SER A 96 -33.75 30.13 0.32
C SER A 96 -34.78 30.48 1.38
N LYS A 97 -35.56 29.50 1.86
CA LYS A 97 -36.59 29.71 2.89
C LYS A 97 -36.02 29.45 4.27
N THR A 98 -36.38 30.30 5.24
CA THR A 98 -35.89 30.19 6.62
C THR A 98 -36.14 28.80 7.24
N GLU A 99 -37.34 28.25 7.08
CA GLU A 99 -37.70 26.93 7.63
C GLU A 99 -36.84 25.79 7.03
N ASP A 100 -36.56 25.87 5.73
CA ASP A 100 -35.74 24.89 5.03
C ASP A 100 -34.26 25.00 5.45
N ILE A 101 -33.75 26.24 5.64
CA ILE A 101 -32.41 26.46 6.19
C ILE A 101 -32.31 25.87 7.60
N GLU A 102 -33.30 26.13 8.47
CA GLU A 102 -33.31 25.57 9.83
C GLU A 102 -33.32 24.04 9.84
N LYS A 103 -33.99 23.41 8.87
CA LYS A 103 -33.94 21.95 8.69
C LYS A 103 -32.53 21.49 8.28
N GLN A 104 -31.89 22.17 7.33
CA GLN A 104 -30.51 21.88 6.94
C GLN A 104 -29.54 22.01 8.12
N VAL A 105 -29.70 23.03 8.96
CA VAL A 105 -28.87 23.20 10.16
C VAL A 105 -28.97 21.98 11.06
N LYS A 106 -30.18 21.47 11.33
CA LYS A 106 -30.36 20.28 12.18
C LYS A 106 -29.62 19.07 11.63
N GLU A 107 -29.79 18.78 10.34
CA GLU A 107 -29.11 17.66 9.65
C GLU A 107 -27.58 17.84 9.65
N LEU A 108 -27.08 19.05 9.42
CA LEU A 108 -25.64 19.35 9.43
C LEU A 108 -25.00 19.22 10.81
N THR A 109 -25.74 19.52 11.87
CA THR A 109 -25.25 19.44 13.26
C THR A 109 -25.29 18.03 13.85
N GLU A 110 -25.86 17.06 13.14
CA GLU A 110 -25.78 15.67 13.58
C GLU A 110 -24.32 15.22 13.65
N PRO A 111 -23.91 14.48 14.70
CA PRO A 111 -22.54 14.00 14.80
C PRO A 111 -22.18 13.13 13.59
N VAL A 112 -20.92 13.20 13.19
CA VAL A 112 -20.30 12.27 12.26
C VAL A 112 -19.38 11.35 13.04
N ASP A 113 -19.31 10.09 12.61
CA ASP A 113 -18.35 9.12 13.13
C ASP A 113 -17.69 8.42 11.95
N TYR A 114 -16.41 8.69 11.77
CA TYR A 114 -15.58 8.12 10.71
C TYR A 114 -14.57 7.10 11.23
N ALA A 115 -14.64 6.71 12.52
CA ALA A 115 -13.58 5.91 13.13
C ALA A 115 -13.35 4.57 12.41
N ALA A 116 -14.42 3.90 11.97
CA ALA A 116 -14.33 2.64 11.23
C ALA A 116 -13.64 2.84 9.86
N SER A 117 -14.04 3.87 9.12
CA SER A 117 -13.55 4.20 7.78
C SER A 117 -12.09 4.67 7.83
N GLN A 118 -11.75 5.51 8.81
CA GLN A 118 -10.37 5.94 9.09
C GLN A 118 -9.47 4.74 9.36
N LYS A 119 -9.92 3.80 10.22
CA LYS A 119 -9.17 2.59 10.53
C LYS A 119 -8.97 1.73 9.28
N ASN A 120 -10.05 1.43 8.56
CA ASN A 120 -9.99 0.61 7.35
C ASN A 120 -9.05 1.22 6.29
N LEU A 121 -9.17 2.53 6.01
CA LEU A 121 -8.31 3.22 5.05
C LEU A 121 -6.84 3.20 5.50
N SER A 122 -6.57 3.44 6.78
CA SER A 122 -5.21 3.38 7.33
C SER A 122 -4.60 1.97 7.23
N GLU A 123 -5.39 0.93 7.51
CA GLU A 123 -4.96 -0.46 7.36
C GLU A 123 -4.63 -0.79 5.90
N LYS A 124 -5.46 -0.36 4.93
CA LYS A 124 -5.20 -0.56 3.50
C LYS A 124 -3.99 0.22 3.00
N MET A 125 -3.77 1.44 3.48
CA MET A 125 -2.55 2.21 3.20
C MET A 125 -1.31 1.45 3.66
N ASN A 126 -1.33 0.94 4.90
CA ASN A 126 -0.21 0.20 5.48
C ASN A 126 0.04 -1.11 4.72
N GLN A 127 -1.00 -1.89 4.40
CA GLN A 127 -0.88 -3.12 3.62
C GLN A 127 -0.23 -2.88 2.24
N TYR A 128 -0.65 -1.82 1.54
CA TYR A 128 -0.03 -1.44 0.26
C TYR A 128 1.44 -1.02 0.43
N GLN A 129 1.75 -0.18 1.43
CA GLN A 129 3.13 0.27 1.70
C GLN A 129 4.06 -0.89 2.08
N GLN A 130 3.58 -1.80 2.91
CA GLN A 130 4.31 -3.02 3.27
C GLN A 130 4.60 -3.84 2.02
N SER A 131 3.58 -4.11 1.21
CA SER A 131 3.70 -4.86 -0.04
C SER A 131 4.69 -4.24 -1.04
N VAL A 132 4.70 -2.92 -1.19
CA VAL A 132 5.71 -2.18 -1.98
C VAL A 132 7.11 -2.36 -1.39
N THR A 133 7.25 -2.26 -0.08
CA THR A 133 8.54 -2.39 0.60
C THR A 133 9.08 -3.81 0.46
N GLN A 134 8.22 -4.83 0.58
CA GLN A 134 8.58 -6.24 0.40
C GLN A 134 9.10 -6.51 -1.01
N LEU A 135 8.43 -6.02 -2.05
CA LEU A 135 8.92 -6.17 -3.43
C LEU A 135 10.28 -5.52 -3.61
N LYS A 136 10.46 -4.32 -3.03
CA LYS A 136 11.74 -3.60 -3.08
C LYS A 136 12.88 -4.39 -2.44
N GLN A 137 12.64 -5.14 -1.35
CA GLN A 137 13.68 -5.99 -0.74
C GLN A 137 14.19 -7.08 -1.68
N ILE A 138 13.36 -7.58 -2.59
CA ILE A 138 13.70 -8.64 -3.54
C ILE A 138 13.92 -8.12 -4.97
N THR A 139 14.06 -6.81 -5.13
CA THR A 139 14.39 -6.16 -6.40
C THR A 139 15.86 -5.76 -6.41
N ASN A 140 16.66 -6.58 -7.07
CA ASN A 140 18.12 -6.51 -7.17
C ASN A 140 18.81 -6.27 -5.81
N PRO A 141 18.54 -7.08 -4.77
CA PRO A 141 19.18 -6.93 -3.46
C PRO A 141 20.69 -7.14 -3.51
N THR A 142 21.35 -6.66 -2.46
CA THR A 142 22.80 -6.87 -2.27
C THR A 142 23.12 -8.27 -1.74
N ASN A 143 24.35 -8.75 -2.00
CA ASN A 143 24.90 -9.98 -1.40
C ASN A 143 24.71 -10.01 0.12
N ALA A 144 25.08 -8.92 0.80
CA ALA A 144 25.02 -8.84 2.26
C ALA A 144 23.60 -9.03 2.81
N PHE A 145 22.59 -8.45 2.15
CA PHE A 145 21.20 -8.63 2.53
C PHE A 145 20.78 -10.10 2.38
N VAL A 146 21.07 -10.73 1.24
CA VAL A 146 20.68 -12.13 1.00
C VAL A 146 21.39 -13.06 1.99
N GLU A 147 22.70 -12.89 2.20
CA GLU A 147 23.45 -13.68 3.18
C GLU A 147 22.88 -13.55 4.59
N GLU A 148 22.55 -12.33 5.03
CA GLU A 148 21.93 -12.08 6.33
C GLU A 148 20.63 -12.87 6.48
N ARG A 149 19.74 -12.80 5.48
CA ARG A 149 18.45 -13.51 5.51
C ARG A 149 18.60 -15.03 5.49
N LEU A 150 19.54 -15.56 4.71
CA LEU A 150 19.81 -17.01 4.66
C LEU A 150 20.35 -17.54 6.00
N ARG A 151 21.22 -16.79 6.69
CA ARG A 151 21.79 -17.19 7.99
C ARG A 151 20.76 -17.30 9.11
N GLU A 152 19.57 -16.72 8.95
CA GLU A 152 18.46 -16.86 9.91
C GLU A 152 17.69 -18.19 9.78
N ILE A 153 17.99 -18.98 8.74
CA ILE A 153 17.33 -20.24 8.47
C ILE A 153 18.15 -21.37 9.09
N GLU A 154 17.64 -21.97 10.17
CA GLU A 154 18.31 -23.03 10.95
C GLU A 154 18.97 -24.15 10.12
N LYS A 155 18.32 -24.55 9.01
CA LYS A 155 18.83 -25.63 8.15
C LYS A 155 19.98 -25.18 7.26
N ILE A 156 20.15 -23.89 7.03
CA ILE A 156 21.27 -23.33 6.28
C ILE A 156 22.49 -23.27 7.20
N THR A 157 23.50 -24.07 6.86
CA THR A 157 24.70 -24.27 7.68
C THR A 157 25.88 -23.40 7.25
N GLY A 158 25.82 -22.82 6.05
CA GLY A 158 26.85 -21.96 5.49
C GLY A 158 26.33 -21.21 4.27
N VAL A 159 26.92 -20.05 4.00
CA VAL A 159 26.61 -19.21 2.83
C VAL A 159 27.92 -18.62 2.28
N GLN A 160 27.99 -18.48 0.96
CA GLN A 160 29.14 -17.93 0.26
C GLN A 160 28.69 -17.19 -1.00
N SER A 161 28.87 -15.87 -1.03
CA SER A 161 28.73 -15.09 -2.26
C SER A 161 29.91 -15.32 -3.21
N VAL A 162 29.63 -15.43 -4.50
CA VAL A 162 30.69 -15.52 -5.52
C VAL A 162 31.31 -14.16 -5.84
N THR A 163 32.52 -14.19 -6.38
CA THR A 163 33.21 -13.03 -6.97
C THR A 163 33.50 -13.31 -8.44
N GLU A 164 33.82 -12.30 -9.24
CA GLU A 164 34.04 -12.49 -10.68
C GLU A 164 35.17 -13.48 -11.00
N THR A 165 36.14 -13.63 -10.10
CA THR A 165 37.27 -14.56 -10.22
C THR A 165 37.01 -15.95 -9.64
N HIS A 166 35.90 -16.11 -8.91
CA HIS A 166 35.55 -17.33 -8.17
C HIS A 166 34.07 -17.70 -8.38
N ASP A 167 33.56 -17.38 -9.56
CA ASP A 167 32.20 -17.72 -9.98
C ASP A 167 32.25 -19.00 -10.83
N PRO A 168 31.65 -20.12 -10.36
CA PRO A 168 31.64 -21.38 -11.10
C PRO A 168 31.04 -21.27 -12.50
N ASN A 169 30.04 -20.39 -12.69
CA ASN A 169 29.38 -20.19 -13.97
C ASN A 169 30.02 -19.06 -14.80
N GLY A 170 30.82 -18.22 -14.14
CA GLY A 170 31.47 -17.06 -14.72
C GLY A 170 30.49 -16.07 -15.37
N GLN A 171 29.29 -15.89 -14.81
CA GLN A 171 28.25 -15.00 -15.32
C GLN A 171 28.04 -13.74 -14.47
N LEU A 172 28.69 -13.61 -13.31
CA LEU A 172 28.60 -12.43 -12.46
C LEU A 172 28.91 -11.15 -13.26
N ASN A 173 28.00 -10.18 -13.19
CA ASN A 173 28.06 -8.85 -13.86
C ASN A 173 28.20 -8.88 -15.40
N LYS A 174 27.99 -10.02 -16.05
CA LYS A 174 28.00 -10.11 -17.51
C LYS A 174 26.64 -9.76 -18.11
N GLN A 175 26.63 -9.42 -19.40
CA GLN A 175 25.39 -9.17 -20.12
C GLN A 175 24.48 -10.41 -20.09
N GLY A 176 23.28 -10.27 -19.52
CA GLY A 176 22.33 -11.38 -19.32
C GLY A 176 22.68 -12.30 -18.13
N GLY A 177 23.72 -11.97 -17.36
CA GLY A 177 24.10 -12.65 -16.13
C GLY A 177 23.45 -12.05 -14.88
N TYR A 178 23.76 -12.63 -13.73
CA TYR A 178 23.32 -12.15 -12.43
C TYR A 178 24.25 -11.04 -11.90
N THR A 179 23.70 -10.17 -11.06
CA THR A 179 24.43 -9.13 -10.30
C THR A 179 24.99 -9.68 -9.00
N ALA A 180 24.44 -10.81 -8.53
CA ALA A 180 24.85 -11.51 -7.32
C ALA A 180 24.47 -12.99 -7.41
N SER A 181 25.29 -13.88 -6.85
CA SER A 181 24.97 -15.29 -6.65
C SER A 181 25.53 -15.72 -5.30
N ILE A 182 24.68 -16.34 -4.49
CA ILE A 182 24.95 -16.68 -3.11
C ILE A 182 24.63 -18.17 -2.93
N TYR A 183 25.69 -18.98 -2.93
CA TYR A 183 25.58 -20.41 -2.66
C TYR A 183 25.40 -20.66 -1.16
N PHE A 184 24.66 -21.69 -0.81
CA PHE A 184 24.44 -22.09 0.58
C PHE A 184 24.41 -23.60 0.75
N SER A 185 24.77 -24.07 1.94
CA SER A 185 24.69 -25.49 2.32
C SER A 185 23.49 -25.75 3.24
N ASP A 186 22.75 -26.84 3.00
CA ASP A 186 21.59 -27.24 3.80
C ASP A 186 21.89 -28.52 4.60
N SER A 187 21.58 -28.55 5.89
CA SER A 187 21.87 -29.67 6.79
C SER A 187 21.15 -30.97 6.43
N GLN A 188 20.14 -30.92 5.56
CA GLN A 188 19.39 -32.09 5.12
C GLN A 188 20.00 -32.75 3.88
N VAL A 189 20.97 -32.12 3.22
CA VAL A 189 21.77 -32.77 2.18
C VAL A 189 22.77 -33.69 2.87
N THR A 190 22.67 -34.99 2.62
CA THR A 190 23.49 -36.03 3.27
C THR A 190 24.55 -36.62 2.35
N GLU A 191 24.39 -36.37 1.06
CA GLU A 191 25.25 -36.78 -0.03
C GLU A 191 26.58 -36.03 0.04
N ALA A 192 27.67 -36.75 -0.26
CA ALA A 192 28.96 -36.10 -0.42
C ALA A 192 28.95 -35.29 -1.72
N VAL A 193 29.20 -33.98 -1.60
CA VAL A 193 29.29 -33.05 -2.73
C VAL A 193 30.75 -32.61 -2.89
N ASP A 194 31.30 -32.85 -4.07
CA ASP A 194 32.67 -32.46 -4.42
C ASP A 194 32.80 -30.94 -4.55
N GLY A 195 33.94 -30.39 -4.13
CA GLY A 195 34.24 -28.97 -4.17
C GLY A 195 35.01 -28.51 -2.94
N THR A 196 35.92 -27.56 -3.11
CA THR A 196 36.81 -27.11 -2.01
C THR A 196 36.11 -26.13 -1.06
N ASP A 197 35.05 -25.47 -1.51
CA ASP A 197 34.19 -24.59 -0.70
C ASP A 197 32.71 -24.69 -1.11
N ILE A 198 31.84 -23.80 -0.61
CA ILE A 198 30.40 -23.85 -0.85
C ILE A 198 30.07 -23.48 -2.29
N ALA A 199 30.76 -22.50 -2.86
CA ALA A 199 30.55 -22.07 -4.25
C ALA A 199 30.96 -23.16 -5.24
N GLU A 200 32.11 -23.82 -5.04
CA GLU A 200 32.55 -24.93 -5.90
C GLU A 200 31.65 -26.15 -5.80
N LYS A 201 31.05 -26.41 -4.63
CA LYS A 201 30.02 -27.45 -4.46
C LYS A 201 28.71 -27.09 -5.17
N GLY A 202 28.52 -25.82 -5.50
CA GLY A 202 27.36 -25.32 -6.23
C GLY A 202 26.04 -25.59 -5.53
N THR A 203 24.98 -25.72 -6.33
CA THR A 203 23.62 -25.93 -5.82
C THR A 203 23.42 -27.26 -5.12
N ASP A 204 24.30 -28.24 -5.35
CA ASP A 204 24.15 -29.59 -4.83
C ASP A 204 24.35 -29.64 -3.31
N ALA A 205 25.15 -28.74 -2.73
CA ALA A 205 25.35 -28.65 -1.27
C ALA A 205 24.13 -28.12 -0.50
N GLY A 206 23.19 -27.46 -1.16
CA GLY A 206 22.00 -26.88 -0.53
C GLY A 206 21.19 -26.03 -1.49
N GLY A 207 21.83 -25.07 -2.15
CA GLY A 207 21.20 -24.25 -3.18
C GLY A 207 21.98 -22.99 -3.53
N ASP A 208 21.33 -22.10 -4.27
CA ASP A 208 21.87 -20.82 -4.75
C ASP A 208 20.75 -19.80 -4.85
N ILE A 209 21.05 -18.54 -4.50
CA ILE A 209 20.18 -17.40 -4.76
C ILE A 209 20.85 -16.55 -5.84
N GLU A 210 20.33 -16.65 -7.07
CA GLU A 210 20.80 -15.84 -8.19
C GLU A 210 19.97 -14.55 -8.25
N VAL A 211 20.63 -13.39 -8.24
CA VAL A 211 20.00 -12.06 -8.29
C VAL A 211 20.20 -11.45 -9.67
N TYR A 212 19.13 -11.03 -10.31
CA TYR A 212 19.17 -10.45 -11.65
C TYR A 212 18.91 -8.94 -11.66
N PRO A 213 19.38 -8.22 -12.70
CA PRO A 213 19.05 -6.80 -12.85
C PRO A 213 17.54 -6.54 -12.98
N THR A 214 16.82 -7.47 -13.63
CA THR A 214 15.40 -7.35 -13.95
C THR A 214 14.67 -8.67 -13.69
N LYS A 215 13.35 -8.59 -13.51
CA LYS A 215 12.49 -9.78 -13.40
C LYS A 215 12.53 -10.61 -14.68
N GLU A 216 12.57 -9.95 -15.83
CA GLU A 216 12.62 -10.61 -17.14
C GLU A 216 13.90 -11.45 -17.30
N ASP A 217 15.03 -11.00 -16.76
CA ASP A 217 16.28 -11.77 -16.80
C ASP A 217 16.25 -12.96 -15.85
N ALA A 218 15.64 -12.82 -14.67
CA ALA A 218 15.38 -13.96 -13.77
C ALA A 218 14.46 -15.00 -14.42
N GLU A 219 13.41 -14.59 -15.12
CA GLU A 219 12.52 -15.51 -15.84
C GLU A 219 13.22 -16.22 -17.01
N LYS A 220 14.07 -15.52 -17.77
CA LYS A 220 14.88 -16.16 -18.82
C LYS A 220 15.78 -17.25 -18.23
N ARG A 221 16.40 -16.98 -17.07
CA ARG A 221 17.20 -17.98 -16.36
C ARG A 221 16.36 -19.18 -15.94
N ASN A 222 15.18 -18.93 -15.38
CA ASN A 222 14.27 -19.98 -14.95
C ASN A 222 13.83 -20.87 -16.14
N ILE A 223 13.53 -20.26 -17.29
CA ILE A 223 13.24 -20.99 -18.53
C ILE A 223 14.44 -21.82 -18.97
N TYR A 224 15.65 -21.25 -18.95
CA TYR A 224 16.87 -21.99 -19.26
C TYR A 224 17.06 -23.21 -18.36
N LEU A 225 16.86 -23.06 -17.03
CA LEU A 225 16.99 -24.16 -16.06
C LEU A 225 15.97 -25.28 -16.33
N SER A 226 14.74 -24.92 -16.69
CA SER A 226 13.67 -25.90 -16.98
C SER A 226 14.00 -26.87 -18.13
N ALA A 227 14.92 -26.51 -19.04
CA ALA A 227 15.38 -27.40 -20.10
C ALA A 227 16.17 -28.62 -19.57
N PHE A 228 16.60 -28.58 -18.31
CA PHE A 228 17.36 -29.63 -17.63
C PHE A 228 16.53 -30.36 -16.56
N ASP A 229 15.24 -30.07 -16.45
CA ASP A 229 14.33 -30.75 -15.52
C ASP A 229 14.20 -32.24 -15.83
N GLY A 230 14.06 -33.05 -14.77
CA GLY A 230 13.85 -34.49 -14.86
C GLY A 230 14.95 -35.31 -14.21
N ASN A 231 14.99 -36.60 -14.50
CA ASN A 231 15.93 -37.51 -13.86
C ASN A 231 17.25 -37.52 -14.62
N GLY A 232 18.30 -36.91 -14.08
CA GLY A 232 19.62 -36.89 -14.73
C GLY A 232 20.69 -36.18 -13.93
N PHE A 233 21.96 -36.34 -14.35
CA PHE A 233 23.11 -35.66 -13.73
C PHE A 233 23.03 -34.13 -13.87
N LEU A 234 22.35 -33.62 -14.91
CA LEU A 234 22.18 -32.17 -15.15
C LEU A 234 20.99 -31.54 -14.41
N ASN A 235 20.24 -32.32 -13.64
CA ASN A 235 19.07 -31.80 -12.90
C ASN A 235 19.51 -30.66 -11.97
N PRO A 236 18.95 -29.45 -12.12
CA PRO A 236 19.38 -28.25 -11.38
C PRO A 236 18.81 -28.17 -9.95
N GLY A 237 18.01 -29.15 -9.52
CA GLY A 237 17.17 -29.09 -8.34
C GLY A 237 15.88 -28.33 -8.60
N SER A 238 15.26 -27.80 -7.54
CA SER A 238 14.11 -26.89 -7.71
C SER A 238 14.58 -25.48 -8.03
N HIS A 239 13.79 -24.72 -8.80
CA HIS A 239 14.08 -23.33 -9.12
C HIS A 239 12.79 -22.52 -9.28
N TYR A 240 12.73 -21.34 -8.65
CA TYR A 240 11.56 -20.47 -8.65
C TYR A 240 11.95 -19.00 -8.73
N VAL A 241 11.15 -18.21 -9.44
CA VAL A 241 11.36 -16.76 -9.61
C VAL A 241 10.53 -15.98 -8.61
N TYR A 242 11.16 -15.06 -7.89
CA TYR A 242 10.52 -14.09 -7.01
C TYR A 242 11.10 -12.70 -7.24
N GLY A 243 10.34 -11.83 -7.91
CA GLY A 243 10.83 -10.52 -8.33
C GLY A 243 12.03 -10.68 -9.26
N THR A 244 13.21 -10.26 -8.81
CA THR A 244 14.47 -10.39 -9.57
C THR A 244 15.33 -11.58 -9.14
N LEU A 245 14.82 -12.42 -8.24
CA LEU A 245 15.55 -13.54 -7.67
C LEU A 245 15.18 -14.84 -8.36
N VAL A 246 16.17 -15.71 -8.56
CA VAL A 246 15.95 -17.14 -8.81
C VAL A 246 16.45 -17.89 -7.57
N ILE A 247 15.52 -18.50 -6.83
CA ILE A 247 15.81 -19.34 -5.68
C ILE A 247 15.97 -20.78 -6.19
N ARG A 248 17.17 -21.35 -6.02
CA ARG A 248 17.48 -22.72 -6.40
C ARG A 248 17.75 -23.57 -5.16
N THR A 249 17.29 -24.82 -5.14
CA THR A 249 17.53 -25.76 -4.03
C THR A 249 18.02 -27.10 -4.53
N SER A 250 18.94 -27.73 -3.82
CA SER A 250 19.63 -28.97 -4.18
C SER A 250 18.69 -30.08 -4.67
N ARG A 251 19.13 -30.75 -5.75
CA ARG A 251 18.55 -31.99 -6.30
C ARG A 251 18.54 -33.18 -5.32
N TYR A 252 19.37 -33.13 -4.28
CA TYR A 252 19.44 -34.18 -3.26
C TYR A 252 18.34 -34.06 -2.20
N LEU A 253 17.72 -32.89 -2.09
CA LEU A 253 16.53 -32.72 -1.27
C LEU A 253 15.33 -33.40 -1.92
N THR A 254 14.48 -34.01 -1.10
CA THR A 254 13.16 -34.46 -1.56
C THR A 254 12.32 -33.27 -2.03
N GLY A 255 11.34 -33.49 -2.92
CA GLY A 255 10.49 -32.41 -3.43
C GLY A 255 9.76 -31.63 -2.32
N THR A 256 9.38 -32.30 -1.22
CA THR A 256 8.79 -31.62 -0.05
C THR A 256 9.82 -30.70 0.64
N GLN A 257 11.05 -31.17 0.84
CA GLN A 257 12.11 -30.35 1.45
C GLN A 257 12.49 -29.16 0.57
N GLN A 258 12.56 -29.34 -0.75
CA GLN A 258 12.80 -28.24 -1.69
C GLN A 258 11.72 -27.17 -1.57
N LYS A 259 10.44 -27.56 -1.58
CA LYS A 259 9.31 -26.64 -1.44
C LYS A 259 9.34 -25.88 -0.11
N GLU A 260 9.54 -26.59 1.00
CA GLU A 260 9.59 -25.98 2.34
C GLU A 260 10.77 -25.02 2.48
N LEU A 261 11.94 -25.37 1.94
CA LEU A 261 13.13 -24.53 1.99
C LEU A 261 12.96 -23.28 1.13
N THR A 262 12.48 -23.42 -0.10
CA THR A 262 12.18 -22.29 -1.00
C THR A 262 11.21 -21.31 -0.34
N GLU A 263 10.11 -21.80 0.23
CA GLU A 263 9.12 -20.95 0.92
C GLU A 263 9.76 -20.24 2.11
N LYS A 264 10.54 -20.95 2.93
CA LYS A 264 11.20 -20.36 4.10
C LYS A 264 12.22 -19.29 3.71
N ILE A 265 12.98 -19.52 2.63
CA ILE A 265 13.91 -18.52 2.07
C ILE A 265 13.14 -17.30 1.57
N TYR A 266 12.11 -17.51 0.75
CA TYR A 266 11.28 -16.43 0.22
C TYR A 266 10.70 -15.57 1.35
N GLN A 267 10.06 -16.20 2.35
CA GLN A 267 9.49 -15.50 3.50
C GLN A 267 10.53 -14.68 4.27
N LYS A 268 11.76 -15.21 4.46
CA LYS A 268 12.85 -14.46 5.08
C LYS A 268 13.32 -13.26 4.26
N LEU A 269 13.31 -13.37 2.93
CA LEU A 269 13.68 -12.28 2.04
C LEU A 269 12.63 -11.15 2.00
N ILE A 270 11.35 -11.46 2.19
CA ILE A 270 10.27 -10.47 2.22
C ILE A 270 9.87 -10.03 3.65
N GLU A 271 10.47 -10.60 4.68
CA GLU A 271 10.22 -10.19 6.07
C GLU A 271 10.71 -8.76 6.31
N LEU A 272 9.81 -7.87 6.75
CA LEU A 272 10.14 -6.49 7.12
C LEU A 272 10.67 -6.47 8.56
N LYS A 273 11.85 -5.86 8.78
CA LYS A 273 12.48 -5.68 10.10
C LYS A 273 12.21 -4.29 10.67
#